data_AF-A0A7L5Y2Y8-F1
#
_entry.id   AF-A0A7L5Y2Y8-F1
#
_cell.length_a   1.000
_cell.length_b   1.000
_cell.length_c   1.000
_cell.angle_alpha   90.00
_cell.angle_beta   90.00
_cell.angle_gamma   90.00
#
_symmetry.space_group_name_H-M   'P 1'
#
loop_
_entity.id
_entity.type
_entity.pdbx_description
1 polymer ?
#
loop_
_entity_poly.entity_id
_entity_poly.type
_entity_poly.pdbx_seq_one_letter_code
_entity_poly.pdbx_strand_id
1 'polypeptide(L)'
;MAWVNGFAHLVLGLALAAAVFLFTWLFIDDVMTAFFVSHNLAGGFLHGLGSLMLLWTVSALITAELRYLHGVPLTVDTFVEVAIVVILRKLITMPVQATLPAPQEFILWVGSAVLLGIMYLVVRYTLTIRHPTE
;
A
#
# COMPACT_ATOMS: atom_id res chain seq x y z
N MET A 1 -24.71 -5.70 -20.66
CA MET A 1 -23.36 -5.60 -20.05
C MET A 1 -23.07 -4.24 -19.39
N ALA A 2 -23.66 -3.12 -19.85
CA ALA A 2 -23.49 -1.80 -19.21
C ALA A 2 -23.99 -1.72 -17.75
N TRP A 3 -25.04 -2.46 -17.38
CA TRP A 3 -25.61 -2.44 -16.02
C TRP A 3 -24.68 -3.06 -14.97
N VAL A 4 -23.96 -4.13 -15.33
CA VAL A 4 -22.96 -4.77 -14.44
C VAL A 4 -21.76 -3.86 -14.23
N ASN A 5 -21.32 -3.15 -15.27
CA ASN A 5 -20.22 -2.19 -15.16
C ASN A 5 -20.61 -0.99 -14.27
N GLY A 6 -21.82 -0.47 -14.43
CA GLY A 6 -22.36 0.59 -13.56
C GLY A 6 -22.45 0.17 -12.09
N PHE A 7 -22.89 -1.07 -11.83
CA PHE A 7 -22.92 -1.62 -10.47
C PHE A 7 -21.52 -1.79 -9.86
N ALA A 8 -20.55 -2.30 -10.64
CA ALA A 8 -19.17 -2.45 -10.19
C ALA A 8 -18.55 -1.09 -9.81
N HIS A 9 -18.71 -0.06 -10.65
CA HIS A 9 -18.23 1.29 -10.34
C HIS A 9 -18.90 1.89 -9.09
N LEU A 10 -20.19 1.65 -8.89
CA LEU A 10 -20.91 2.10 -7.69
C LEU A 10 -20.34 1.44 -6.42
N VAL A 11 -20.15 0.12 -6.44
CA VAL A 11 -19.61 -0.64 -5.31
C VAL A 11 -18.17 -0.22 -4.99
N LEU A 12 -17.33 -0.08 -6.02
CA LEU A 12 -15.95 0.40 -5.89
C LEU A 12 -15.88 1.83 -5.32
N GLY A 13 -16.72 2.73 -5.85
CA GLY A 13 -16.80 4.10 -5.36
C GLY A 13 -17.26 4.18 -3.90
N LEU A 14 -18.25 3.36 -3.52
CA LEU A 14 -18.75 3.31 -2.15
C LEU A 14 -17.74 2.68 -1.19
N ALA A 15 -17.05 1.62 -1.61
CA ALA A 15 -15.97 1.01 -0.84
C ALA A 15 -14.82 1.99 -0.61
N LEU A 16 -14.43 2.76 -1.64
CA LEU A 16 -13.39 3.77 -1.52
C LEU A 16 -13.82 4.92 -0.60
N ALA A 17 -15.06 5.41 -0.73
CA ALA A 17 -15.60 6.44 0.15
C ALA A 17 -15.65 6.00 1.62
N ALA A 18 -16.10 4.76 1.88
CA ALA A 18 -16.10 4.18 3.21
C ALA A 18 -14.67 4.02 3.77
N ALA A 19 -13.72 3.57 2.94
CA ALA A 19 -12.33 3.48 3.33
C ALA A 19 -11.77 4.85 3.71
N VAL A 20 -11.94 5.88 2.86
CA VAL A 20 -11.50 7.25 3.15
C VAL A 20 -12.07 7.74 4.48
N PHE A 21 -13.36 7.52 4.72
CA PHE A 21 -14.00 7.94 5.97
C PHE A 21 -13.41 7.22 7.19
N LEU A 22 -13.29 5.89 7.14
CA LEU A 22 -12.72 5.09 8.22
C LEU A 22 -11.27 5.46 8.50
N PHE A 23 -10.45 5.62 7.47
CA PHE A 23 -9.05 6.02 7.62
C PHE A 23 -8.89 7.44 8.16
N THR A 24 -9.77 8.37 7.77
CA THR A 24 -9.79 9.73 8.34
C THR A 24 -10.13 9.67 9.83
N TRP A 25 -11.10 8.85 10.21
CA TRP A 25 -11.44 8.64 11.62
C TRP A 25 -10.27 8.06 12.41
N LEU A 26 -9.61 7.03 11.87
CA LEU A 26 -8.46 6.37 12.48
C LEU A 26 -7.29 7.35 12.66
N PHE A 27 -7.05 8.22 11.68
CA PHE A 27 -6.03 9.28 11.79
C PHE A 27 -6.34 10.29 12.91
N ILE A 28 -7.60 10.70 13.05
CA ILE A 28 -8.01 11.60 14.14
C ILE A 28 -7.79 10.90 15.50
N ASP A 29 -8.14 9.63 15.62
CA ASP A 29 -7.94 8.85 16.84
C ASP A 29 -6.45 8.70 17.20
N ASP A 30 -5.60 8.42 16.21
CA ASP A 30 -4.13 8.34 16.37
C ASP A 30 -3.55 9.68 16.87
N VAL A 31 -3.98 10.80 16.29
CA VAL A 31 -3.53 12.15 16.68
C VAL A 31 -4.02 12.52 18.08
N MET A 32 -5.29 12.26 18.39
CA MET A 32 -5.88 12.55 19.70
C MET A 32 -5.21 11.72 20.79
N THR A 33 -5.03 10.42 20.58
CA THR A 33 -4.35 9.53 21.54
C THR A 33 -2.93 10.00 21.83
N ALA A 34 -2.19 10.47 20.81
CA ALA A 34 -0.85 10.99 21.02
C ALA A 34 -0.81 12.34 21.73
N PHE A 35 -1.83 13.18 21.55
CA PHE A 35 -1.97 14.43 22.28
C PHE A 35 -2.29 14.21 23.77
N PHE A 36 -3.21 13.29 24.09
CA PHE A 36 -3.69 13.10 25.47
C PHE A 36 -2.86 12.11 26.31
N VAL A 37 -2.29 11.06 25.71
CA VAL A 37 -1.69 9.95 26.47
C VAL A 37 -0.17 9.99 26.50
N SER A 38 0.48 10.19 25.35
CA SER A 38 1.92 9.98 25.22
C SER A 38 2.76 11.26 25.24
N HIS A 39 2.14 12.45 25.19
CA HIS A 39 2.80 13.76 25.01
C HIS A 39 3.79 13.78 23.81
N ASN A 40 3.70 12.81 22.90
CA ASN A 40 4.56 12.65 21.74
C ASN A 40 3.74 12.81 20.47
N LEU A 41 3.40 14.06 20.18
CA LEU A 41 2.67 14.47 18.98
C LEU A 41 3.33 13.97 17.68
N ALA A 42 4.66 14.01 17.62
CA ALA A 42 5.39 13.51 16.45
C ALA A 42 5.16 12.01 16.25
N GLY A 43 5.13 11.23 17.35
CA GLY A 43 4.86 9.80 17.31
C GLY A 43 3.47 9.46 16.76
N GLY A 44 2.42 10.12 17.28
CA GLY A 44 1.05 9.91 16.79
C GLY A 44 0.84 10.37 15.36
N PHE A 45 1.41 11.52 15.00
CA PHE A 45 1.31 12.04 13.63
C PHE A 45 1.99 11.11 12.62
N LEU A 46 3.19 10.61 12.93
CA LEU A 46 3.90 9.66 12.07
C LEU A 46 3.20 8.29 12.03
N HIS A 47 2.61 7.86 13.14
CA HIS A 47 1.78 6.65 13.17
C HIS A 47 0.56 6.81 12.26
N GLY A 48 -0.19 7.91 12.42
CA GLY A 48 -1.35 8.23 11.60
C GLY A 48 -1.02 8.39 10.12
N LEU A 49 0.10 9.03 9.77
CA LEU A 49 0.60 9.08 8.39
C LEU A 49 0.87 7.67 7.85
N GLY A 50 1.47 6.81 8.66
CA GLY A 50 1.68 5.40 8.32
C GLY A 50 0.36 4.63 8.10
N SER A 51 -0.70 4.97 8.83
CA SER A 51 -2.05 4.44 8.64
C SER A 51 -2.66 4.95 7.33
N LEU A 52 -2.53 6.24 7.00
CA LEU A 52 -3.03 6.83 5.75
C LEU A 52 -2.34 6.29 4.49
N MET A 53 -1.07 5.88 4.58
CA MET A 53 -0.41 5.18 3.45
C MET A 53 -1.08 3.86 3.09
N LEU A 54 -1.81 3.20 4.00
CA LEU A 54 -2.57 2.00 3.65
C LEU A 54 -3.72 2.33 2.69
N LEU A 55 -4.39 3.46 2.88
CA LEU A 55 -5.42 3.94 1.95
C LEU A 55 -4.84 4.15 0.54
N TRP A 56 -3.62 4.69 0.45
CA TRP A 56 -2.90 4.78 -0.82
C TRP A 56 -2.68 3.41 -1.46
N THR A 57 -2.18 2.43 -0.70
CA THR A 57 -1.92 1.08 -1.24
C THR A 57 -3.18 0.38 -1.74
N VAL A 58 -4.30 0.52 -1.01
CA VAL A 58 -5.60 -0.04 -1.41
C VAL A 58 -6.11 0.67 -2.66
N SER A 59 -5.99 1.99 -2.73
CA SER A 59 -6.35 2.76 -3.92
C SER A 59 -5.53 2.32 -5.14
N ALA A 60 -4.21 2.17 -4.99
CA ALA A 60 -3.33 1.74 -6.08
C ALA A 60 -3.67 0.32 -6.56
N LEU A 61 -3.98 -0.61 -5.64
CA LEU A 61 -4.41 -1.96 -5.98
C LEU A 61 -5.75 -1.97 -6.73
N ILE A 62 -6.71 -1.18 -6.24
CA ILE A 62 -8.03 -1.02 -6.88
C ILE A 62 -7.88 -0.47 -8.30
N THR A 63 -7.03 0.54 -8.49
CA THR A 63 -6.73 1.09 -9.82
C THR A 63 -6.09 0.04 -10.73
N ALA A 64 -5.20 -0.79 -10.19
CA ALA A 64 -4.60 -1.89 -10.93
C ALA A 64 -5.65 -2.92 -11.37
N GLU A 65 -6.56 -3.29 -10.48
CA GLU A 65 -7.64 -4.24 -10.74
C GLU A 65 -8.66 -3.69 -11.74
N LEU A 66 -9.03 -2.41 -11.63
CA LEU A 66 -9.93 -1.77 -12.60
C LEU A 66 -9.31 -1.76 -14.00
N ARG A 67 -8.01 -1.51 -14.10
CA ARG A 67 -7.28 -1.54 -15.36
C ARG A 67 -7.25 -2.96 -15.96
N TYR A 68 -7.09 -3.98 -15.11
CA TYR A 68 -7.19 -5.39 -15.52
C TYR A 68 -8.58 -5.73 -16.08
N LEU A 69 -9.64 -5.30 -15.40
CA LEU A 69 -11.02 -5.48 -15.87
C LEU A 69 -11.31 -4.77 -17.20
N HIS A 70 -10.61 -3.66 -17.48
CA HIS A 70 -10.71 -2.94 -18.75
C HIS A 70 -9.88 -3.60 -19.88
N GLY A 71 -9.31 -4.79 -19.65
CA GLY A 71 -8.58 -5.55 -20.66
C GLY A 71 -7.12 -5.13 -20.85
N VAL A 72 -6.62 -4.19 -20.05
CA VAL A 72 -5.20 -3.80 -20.03
C VAL A 72 -4.47 -4.69 -19.04
N PRO A 73 -3.38 -5.38 -19.43
CA PRO A 73 -2.66 -6.26 -18.52
C PRO A 73 -2.13 -5.50 -17.30
N LEU A 74 -2.11 -6.19 -16.15
CA LEU A 74 -1.50 -5.68 -14.91
C LEU A 74 -0.02 -5.41 -15.16
N THR A 75 0.35 -4.13 -15.22
CA THR A 75 1.75 -3.70 -15.35
C THR A 75 2.48 -3.86 -14.03
N VAL A 76 3.72 -4.36 -14.12
CA VAL A 76 4.56 -4.61 -12.94
C VAL A 76 4.88 -3.31 -12.18
N ASP A 77 4.83 -2.17 -12.87
CA ASP A 77 5.02 -0.83 -12.30
C ASP A 77 4.11 -0.55 -11.09
N THR A 78 2.83 -0.92 -11.15
CA THR A 78 1.90 -0.67 -10.04
C THR A 78 2.19 -1.57 -8.83
N PHE A 79 2.76 -2.75 -9.06
CA PHE A 79 3.18 -3.64 -7.98
C PHE A 79 4.43 -3.09 -7.26
N VAL A 80 5.39 -2.57 -8.03
CA VAL A 80 6.59 -1.90 -7.50
C VAL A 80 6.22 -0.64 -6.72
N GLU A 81 5.30 0.16 -7.25
CA GLU A 81 4.80 1.36 -6.58
C GLU A 81 4.25 1.04 -5.19
N VAL A 82 3.36 0.04 -5.09
CA VAL A 82 2.79 -0.41 -3.81
C VAL A 82 3.89 -0.95 -2.88
N ALA A 83 4.83 -1.74 -3.39
CA ALA A 83 5.94 -2.28 -2.59
C ALA A 83 6.83 -1.18 -2.00
N ILE A 84 7.19 -0.16 -2.81
CA ILE A 84 7.97 0.98 -2.35
C ILE A 84 7.21 1.74 -1.25
N VAL A 85 5.93 2.01 -1.45
CA VAL A 85 5.08 2.70 -0.45
C VAL A 85 5.04 1.96 0.88
N VAL A 86 4.92 0.62 0.87
CA VAL A 86 4.92 -0.20 2.09
C VAL A 86 6.28 -0.14 2.81
N ILE A 87 7.39 -0.14 2.06
CA ILE A 87 8.73 0.01 2.63
C ILE A 87 8.90 1.41 3.23
N LEU A 88 8.49 2.46 2.52
CA LEU A 88 8.53 3.84 2.99
C LEU A 88 7.73 4.01 4.29
N ARG A 89 6.55 3.40 4.37
CA ARG A 89 5.75 3.38 5.60
C ARG A 89 6.55 2.83 6.79
N LYS A 90 7.25 1.72 6.62
CA LYS A 90 8.09 1.12 7.68
C LYS A 90 9.26 2.02 8.06
N LEU A 91 9.89 2.67 7.09
CA LEU A 91 10.99 3.61 7.35
C LEU A 91 10.53 4.83 8.14
N ILE A 92 9.34 5.35 7.85
CA ILE A 92 8.77 6.54 8.52
C ILE A 92 8.32 6.23 9.95
N THR A 93 7.80 5.03 10.22
CA THR A 93 7.29 4.66 11.56
C THR A 93 8.37 4.09 12.48
N MET A 94 9.53 3.70 11.96
CA MET A 94 10.66 3.16 12.73
C MET A 94 11.24 4.11 13.79
N PRO A 95 11.45 5.42 13.54
CA PRO A 95 12.05 6.34 14.52
C PRO A 95 11.18 6.54 15.77
N VAL A 96 9.86 6.37 15.64
CA VAL A 96 8.88 6.59 16.72
C VAL A 96 8.94 5.50 17.78
N GLN A 97 9.34 4.29 17.42
CA GLN A 97 9.26 3.14 18.33
C GLN A 97 10.38 3.13 19.37
N ALA A 98 11.41 3.99 19.23
CA ALA A 98 12.54 4.17 20.16
C ALA A 98 13.18 2.87 20.69
N THR A 99 12.92 1.76 20.01
CA THR A 99 13.38 0.41 20.31
C THR A 99 13.94 -0.10 19.00
N LEU A 100 15.24 -0.36 19.00
CA LEU A 100 15.89 -1.01 17.86
C LEU A 100 15.17 -2.35 17.65
N PRO A 101 14.50 -2.57 16.50
CA PRO A 101 13.85 -3.84 16.26
C PRO A 101 14.89 -4.96 16.37
N ALA A 102 14.46 -6.13 16.85
CA ALA A 102 15.35 -7.26 16.99
C ALA A 102 16.05 -7.50 15.63
N PRO A 103 17.35 -7.84 15.60
CA PRO A 103 18.09 -8.04 14.35
C PRO A 103 17.37 -8.99 13.37
N GLN A 104 16.62 -9.95 13.90
CA GLN A 104 15.78 -10.87 13.14
C GLN A 104 14.63 -10.18 12.38
N GLU A 105 13.90 -9.24 12.99
CA GLU A 105 12.82 -8.52 12.31
C GLU A 105 13.36 -7.65 11.19
N PHE A 106 14.50 -6.99 11.42
CA PHE A 106 15.15 -6.20 10.39
C PHE A 106 15.57 -7.06 9.19
N ILE A 107 16.19 -8.22 9.45
CA ILE A 107 16.56 -9.19 8.40
C ILE A 107 15.32 -9.68 7.63
N LEU A 108 14.20 -9.95 8.32
CA LEU A 108 12.96 -10.34 7.68
C LEU A 108 12.37 -9.24 6.78
N TRP A 109 12.43 -7.98 7.20
CA TRP A 109 11.95 -6.86 6.40
C TRP A 109 12.81 -6.67 5.15
N VAL A 110 14.13 -6.69 5.31
CA VAL A 110 15.08 -6.61 4.19
C VAL A 110 14.90 -7.81 3.26
N GLY A 111 14.79 -9.03 3.80
CA GLY A 111 14.54 -10.25 3.03
C GLY A 111 13.22 -10.20 2.25
N SER A 112 12.15 -9.68 2.85
CA SER A 112 10.86 -9.50 2.18
C SER A 112 10.95 -8.49 1.02
N ALA A 113 11.66 -7.38 1.22
CA ALA A 113 11.89 -6.39 0.17
C ALA A 113 12.72 -6.95 -0.99
N VAL A 114 13.76 -7.74 -0.67
CA VAL A 114 14.57 -8.44 -1.68
C VAL A 114 13.73 -9.47 -2.45
N LEU A 115 12.90 -10.24 -1.76
CA LEU A 115 12.01 -11.23 -2.39
C LEU A 115 11.00 -10.56 -3.33
N LEU A 116 10.45 -9.41 -2.96
CA LEU A 116 9.61 -8.57 -3.82
C LEU A 116 10.37 -8.11 -5.08
N GLY A 117 11.62 -7.67 -4.92
CA GLY A 117 12.49 -7.31 -6.05
C GLY A 117 12.82 -8.50 -6.96
N ILE A 118 13.02 -9.69 -6.41
CA ILE A 118 13.22 -10.92 -7.18
C ILE A 118 11.94 -11.27 -7.95
N MET A 119 10.78 -11.20 -7.30
CA MET A 119 9.49 -11.46 -7.94
C MET A 119 9.24 -10.49 -9.11
N TYR A 120 9.59 -9.20 -8.94
CA TYR A 120 9.59 -8.22 -10.02
C TYR A 120 10.44 -8.68 -11.21
N LEU A 121 11.70 -9.09 -10.97
CA LEU A 121 12.60 -9.54 -12.02
C LEU A 121 12.06 -10.77 -12.74
N VAL A 122 11.60 -11.79 -12.01
CA VAL A 122 11.03 -13.02 -12.58
C VAL A 122 9.86 -12.72 -13.49
N VAL A 123 8.92 -11.88 -13.04
CA VAL A 123 7.77 -11.48 -13.85
C VAL A 123 8.22 -10.70 -15.08
N ARG A 124 9.15 -9.74 -14.92
CA ARG A 124 9.69 -8.96 -16.05
C ARG A 124 10.33 -9.86 -17.10
N TYR A 125 11.20 -10.79 -16.70
CA TYR A 125 11.84 -11.74 -17.61
C TYR A 125 10.80 -12.63 -18.31
N THR A 126 9.80 -13.12 -17.58
CA THR A 126 8.73 -13.96 -18.15
C THR A 126 7.91 -13.20 -19.21
N LEU A 127 7.63 -11.92 -18.97
CA LEU A 127 6.93 -11.06 -19.94
C LEU A 127 7.82 -10.71 -21.14
N THR A 128 9.12 -10.46 -20.95
CA THR A 128 10.07 -10.22 -22.05
C THR A 128 10.23 -11.44 -22.96
N ILE A 129 10.22 -12.65 -22.40
CA ILE A 129 10.33 -13.90 -23.18
C ILE A 129 9.09 -14.19 -24.03
N ARG A 130 7.94 -13.54 -23.76
CA ARG A 130 6.68 -13.73 -24.51
C ARG A 130 6.53 -12.83 -25.75
N HIS A 131 7.45 -11.88 -25.97
CA HIS A 131 7.43 -10.96 -27.11
C HIS A 131 8.48 -11.17 -28.24
N PRO A 132 9.17 -12.32 -28.41
CA PRO A 132 9.84 -12.60 -29.66
C PRO A 132 8.79 -13.14 -30.65
N THR A 133 8.54 -12.39 -31.73
CA THR A 133 7.77 -12.73 -32.92
C THR A 133 6.24 -12.66 -32.82
N GLU A 134 5.68 -11.47 -33.07
CA GLU A 134 4.73 -11.21 -34.18
C GLU A 134 5.01 -9.82 -34.76
#